data_AF-A0AAW4HJD3-F1
#
_entry.id   AF-A0AAW4HJD3-F1
#
_cell.length_a   1.000
_cell.length_b   1.000
_cell.length_c   1.000
_cell.angle_alpha   90.00
_cell.angle_beta   90.00
_cell.angle_gamma   90.00
#
_symmetry.space_group_name_H-M   'P 1'
#
loop_
_entity.id
_entity.type
_entity.pdbx_description
1 polymer ?
#
loop_
_entity_poly.entity_id
_entity_poly.type
_entity_poly.pdbx_seq_one_letter_code
_entity_poly.pdbx_strand_id
1 'polypeptide(L)'
;VAGAMWGTSNALLINNESVSASPIYVTAANQATAEVWLDNRLIYSQQLQPGIQAIDTRRLPSGIYNITINTLENGKIVDTQIAQVYKPL
;
A
#
# COMPACT_ATOMS: atom_id res chain seq x y z
N VAL A 1 -34.03 34.72 11.20
CA VAL A 1 -33.21 33.77 10.40
C VAL A 1 -32.08 33.29 11.33
N ALA A 2 -32.26 32.16 12.01
CA ALA A 2 -32.06 30.77 11.57
C ALA A 2 -30.60 30.48 11.16
N GLY A 3 -29.93 29.66 11.97
CA GLY A 3 -28.59 29.15 11.72
C GLY A 3 -28.06 28.37 12.92
N ALA A 4 -28.83 27.41 13.44
CA ALA A 4 -28.29 26.41 14.36
C ALA A 4 -27.44 25.44 13.52
N MET A 5 -26.13 25.40 13.78
CA MET A 5 -25.28 24.35 13.25
C MET A 5 -25.41 23.12 14.16
N TRP A 6 -26.33 22.23 13.80
CA TRP A 6 -26.25 20.82 14.17
C TRP A 6 -25.31 20.13 13.19
N GLY A 7 -24.09 19.88 13.63
CA GLY A 7 -23.13 19.01 12.96
C GLY A 7 -22.67 17.95 13.96
N THR A 8 -23.53 16.99 14.28
CA THR A 8 -23.06 15.75 14.88
C THR A 8 -22.25 15.02 13.83
N SER A 9 -20.95 14.90 14.04
CA SER A 9 -20.15 13.85 13.42
C SER A 9 -19.08 13.42 14.42
N ASN A 10 -19.48 12.48 15.26
CA ASN A 10 -18.55 11.57 15.90
C ASN A 10 -17.78 10.85 14.79
N ALA A 11 -16.52 11.21 14.59
CA ALA A 11 -15.54 10.28 14.06
C ALA A 11 -14.55 10.07 15.19
N LEU A 12 -14.67 8.90 15.82
CA LEU A 12 -13.71 8.39 16.79
C LEU A 12 -12.30 8.59 16.21
N LEU A 13 -11.59 9.58 16.75
CA LEU A 13 -10.15 9.70 16.64
C LEU A 13 -9.57 8.55 17.46
N ILE A 14 -9.64 7.35 16.88
CA ILE A 14 -8.78 6.25 17.29
C ILE A 14 -7.38 6.74 16.94
N ASN A 15 -6.79 7.33 17.98
CA ASN A 15 -5.42 7.67 18.14
C ASN A 15 -4.58 6.40 18.01
N ASN A 16 -4.45 5.88 16.79
CA ASN A 16 -3.43 4.91 16.42
C ASN A 16 -2.37 5.67 15.63
N GLU A 17 -1.62 6.46 16.38
CA GLU A 17 -0.16 6.49 16.30
C GLU A 17 0.39 5.87 15.01
N SER A 18 0.48 6.70 13.99
CA SER A 18 1.75 6.96 13.32
C SER A 18 2.69 5.74 13.17
N VAL A 19 2.40 4.85 12.22
CA VAL A 19 3.47 4.11 11.52
C VAL A 19 3.20 4.18 10.02
N SER A 20 3.43 5.38 9.52
CA SER A 20 3.76 5.66 8.14
C SER A 20 4.92 4.77 7.67
N ALA A 21 4.82 4.21 6.47
CA ALA A 21 5.95 3.69 5.68
C ALA A 21 6.72 2.47 6.25
N SER A 22 6.04 1.38 6.63
CA SER A 22 6.74 0.09 6.70
C SER A 22 7.21 -0.29 5.29
N PRO A 23 8.51 -0.54 5.06
CA PRO A 23 8.97 -1.14 3.82
C PRO A 23 8.25 -2.48 3.66
N ILE A 24 7.53 -2.65 2.56
CA ILE A 24 6.90 -3.93 2.24
C ILE A 24 8.03 -4.85 1.79
N TYR A 25 8.31 -5.87 2.59
CA TYR A 25 9.30 -6.88 2.24
C TYR A 25 8.62 -7.96 1.40
N VAL A 26 9.07 -8.08 0.17
CA VAL A 26 8.71 -9.17 -0.72
C VAL A 26 9.86 -10.16 -0.74
N THR A 27 9.52 -11.45 -0.71
CA THR A 27 10.52 -12.51 -0.81
C THR A 27 10.30 -13.23 -2.12
N ALA A 28 11.34 -13.29 -2.95
CA ALA A 28 11.32 -13.99 -4.21
C ALA A 28 12.35 -15.12 -4.19
N ALA A 29 11.96 -16.33 -4.58
CA ALA A 29 12.89 -17.45 -4.64
C ALA A 29 13.85 -17.32 -5.84
N ASN A 30 13.38 -16.74 -6.94
CA ASN A 30 14.11 -16.50 -8.18
C ASN A 30 13.93 -15.05 -8.65
N GLN A 31 14.42 -14.72 -9.85
CA GLN A 31 14.07 -13.44 -10.49
C GLN A 31 12.56 -13.32 -10.61
N ALA A 32 12.00 -12.32 -9.94
CA ALA A 32 10.58 -12.04 -9.89
C ALA A 32 10.30 -10.58 -10.26
N THR A 33 9.03 -10.21 -10.33
CA THR A 33 8.60 -8.82 -10.49
C THR A 33 7.50 -8.55 -9.47
N ALA A 34 7.72 -7.59 -8.58
CA ALA A 34 6.66 -7.08 -7.72
C ALA A 34 5.86 -6.03 -8.48
N GLU A 35 4.59 -6.28 -8.64
CA GLU A 35 3.62 -5.37 -9.21
C GLU A 35 2.71 -4.85 -8.11
N VAL A 36 2.66 -3.53 -7.94
CA VAL A 36 1.81 -2.85 -6.97
C VAL A 36 0.60 -2.28 -7.68
N TRP A 37 -0.56 -2.82 -7.33
CA TRP A 37 -1.86 -2.49 -7.88
C TRP A 37 -2.65 -1.66 -6.88
N LEU A 38 -3.27 -0.58 -7.35
CA LEU A 38 -4.19 0.27 -6.61
C LEU A 38 -5.50 0.29 -7.38
N ASP A 39 -6.58 -0.21 -6.79
CA ASP A 39 -7.92 -0.20 -7.42
C ASP A 39 -7.89 -0.76 -8.86
N ASN A 40 -7.30 -1.95 -9.03
CA ASN A 40 -7.07 -2.60 -10.33
C ASN A 40 -6.15 -1.84 -11.32
N ARG A 41 -5.46 -0.78 -10.88
CA ARG A 41 -4.46 -0.06 -11.67
C ARG A 41 -3.05 -0.35 -11.18
N LEU A 42 -2.17 -0.79 -12.07
CA LEU A 42 -0.74 -0.86 -11.77
C LEU A 42 -0.19 0.56 -11.52
N ILE A 43 0.27 0.84 -10.30
CA ILE A 43 0.84 2.14 -9.93
C ILE A 43 2.36 2.09 -9.80
N TYR A 44 2.92 0.90 -9.58
CA TYR A 44 4.35 0.72 -9.44
C TYR A 44 4.72 -0.73 -9.78
N SER A 45 5.87 -0.94 -10.41
CA SER A 45 6.40 -2.27 -10.69
C SER A 45 7.91 -2.26 -10.50
N GLN A 46 8.45 -3.27 -9.83
CA GLN A 46 9.87 -3.39 -9.56
C GLN A 46 10.32 -4.82 -9.84
N GLN A 47 11.38 -4.96 -10.64
CA GLN A 47 12.07 -6.24 -10.78
C GLN A 47 12.73 -6.62 -9.46
N LEU A 48 12.45 -7.84 -9.01
CA LEU A 48 13.03 -8.42 -7.83
C LEU A 48 14.14 -9.40 -8.21
N GLN A 49 15.22 -9.31 -7.46
CA GLN A 49 16.28 -10.31 -7.44
C GLN A 49 15.90 -11.41 -6.43
N PRO A 50 16.39 -12.64 -6.63
CA PRO A 50 16.22 -13.71 -5.66
C PRO A 50 16.71 -13.27 -4.27
N GLY A 51 15.85 -13.43 -3.26
CA GLY A 51 16.08 -13.03 -1.88
C GLY A 51 14.95 -12.18 -1.30
N ILE A 52 15.24 -11.55 -0.16
CA ILE A 52 14.33 -10.63 0.51
C ILE A 52 14.65 -9.22 0.01
N GLN A 53 13.66 -8.55 -0.55
CA GLN A 53 13.80 -7.17 -1.01
C GLN A 53 12.68 -6.29 -0.48
N ALA A 54 13.04 -5.06 -0.15
CA ALA A 54 12.08 -4.04 0.25
C ALA A 54 11.55 -3.30 -0.98
N ILE A 55 10.23 -3.19 -1.10
CA ILE A 55 9.58 -2.30 -2.06
C ILE A 55 9.66 -0.88 -1.54
N ASP A 56 10.12 0.04 -2.40
CA ASP A 56 10.12 1.46 -2.08
C ASP A 56 8.69 2.01 -2.14
N THR A 57 8.02 2.00 -0.99
CA THR A 57 6.69 2.58 -0.83
C THR A 57 6.72 4.10 -0.74
N ARG A 58 7.89 4.75 -0.77
CA ARG A 58 8.03 6.22 -0.69
C ARG A 58 7.54 6.88 -1.97
N ARG A 59 7.72 6.23 -3.12
CA ARG A 59 7.22 6.67 -4.43
C ARG A 59 5.70 6.63 -4.58
N LEU A 60 5.00 5.93 -3.67
CA LEU A 60 3.54 5.82 -3.74
C LEU A 60 2.87 7.14 -3.33
N PRO A 61 1.71 7.50 -3.93
CA PRO A 61 1.00 8.74 -3.65
C PRO A 61 0.62 8.89 -2.17
N SER A 62 0.44 10.13 -1.71
CA SER A 62 -0.15 10.41 -0.39
C SER A 62 -1.64 10.05 -0.38
N GLY A 63 -2.18 9.69 0.78
CA GLY A 63 -3.56 9.24 0.95
C GLY A 63 -3.70 7.96 1.77
N ILE A 64 -4.94 7.51 1.91
CA ILE A 64 -5.32 6.26 2.58
C ILE A 64 -5.88 5.32 1.51
N TYR A 65 -5.18 4.23 1.23
CA TYR A 65 -5.62 3.28 0.21
C TYR A 65 -5.03 1.89 0.41
N ASN A 66 -5.71 0.90 -0.13
CA ASN A 66 -5.22 -0.48 -0.17
C ASN A 66 -4.49 -0.72 -1.48
N ILE A 67 -3.28 -1.24 -1.38
CA ILE A 67 -2.52 -1.75 -2.52
C ILE A 67 -2.47 -3.27 -2.47
N THR A 68 -2.45 -3.88 -3.64
CA THR A 68 -2.18 -5.31 -3.82
C THR A 68 -0.82 -5.45 -4.47
N ILE A 69 0.13 -6.05 -3.77
CA ILE A 69 1.43 -6.42 -4.30
C ILE A 69 1.33 -7.85 -4.82
N ASN A 70 1.47 -8.03 -6.12
CA ASN A 70 1.61 -9.33 -6.74
C ASN A 70 3.09 -9.59 -7.03
N THR A 71 3.63 -10.68 -6.53
CA THR A 71 4.97 -11.15 -6.85
C THR A 71 4.85 -12.14 -8.00
N LEU A 72 5.42 -11.80 -9.15
CA LEU A 72 5.39 -12.60 -10.36
C LEU A 72 6.75 -13.27 -10.58
N GLU A 73 6.84 -14.59 -10.47
CA GLU A 73 8.01 -15.37 -10.87
C GLU A 73 7.74 -16.04 -12.22
N ASN A 74 8.62 -15.82 -13.20
CA ASN A 74 8.51 -16.40 -14.54
C ASN A 74 7.13 -16.18 -15.21
N GLY A 75 6.50 -15.02 -14.96
CA GLY A 75 5.18 -14.66 -15.48
C GLY A 75 3.99 -15.29 -14.73
N LYS A 76 4.22 -15.98 -13.60
CA LYS A 76 3.16 -16.50 -12.72
C LYS A 76 3.16 -15.77 -11.38
N ILE A 77 1.98 -15.40 -10.90
CA ILE A 77 1.80 -14.86 -9.56
C ILE A 77 2.10 -15.98 -8.56
N VAL A 78 3.18 -15.84 -7.81
CA VAL A 78 3.59 -16.79 -6.76
C VAL A 78 3.12 -16.36 -5.39
N ASP A 79 2.93 -15.06 -5.20
CA ASP A 79 2.54 -14.47 -3.93
C ASP A 79 1.73 -13.20 -4.17
N THR A 80 0.70 -12.99 -3.34
CA THR A 80 -0.16 -11.81 -3.39
C THR A 80 -0.31 -11.29 -1.97
N GLN A 81 0.15 -10.05 -1.73
CA GLN A 81 0.03 -9.37 -0.46
C GLN A 81 -0.86 -8.15 -0.58
N ILE A 82 -1.76 -7.96 0.38
CA ILE A 82 -2.56 -6.74 0.48
C ILE A 82 -1.96 -5.89 1.60
N ALA A 83 -1.65 -4.64 1.28
CA ALA A 83 -1.12 -3.69 2.25
C ALA A 83 -1.94 -2.40 2.23
N GLN A 84 -2.23 -1.87 3.41
CA GLN A 84 -2.85 -0.55 3.53
C GLN A 84 -1.76 0.51 3.62
N VAL A 85 -1.74 1.42 2.65
CA VAL A 85 -0.88 2.60 2.70
C VAL A 85 -1.65 3.72 3.37
N TYR A 86 -1.03 4.28 4.41
CA TYR A 86 -1.50 5.48 5.09
C TYR A 86 -0.39 6.53 5.02
N LYS A 87 -0.60 7.55 4.20
CA LYS A 87 0.28 8.71 4.09
C LYS A 87 -0.52 10.00 4.27
N PRO A 88 -0.47 10.63 5.46
CA PRO A 88 -1.12 11.92 5.64
C PRO A 88 -0.51 12.96 4.70
N LEU A 89 -1.36 13.88 4.21
CA LEU A 89 -0.99 15.01 3.34
C LEU A 89 -0.24 16.10 4.11
#